data_AF-A0A645FQK0-F1
#
_entry.id   AF-A0A645FQK0-F1
#
_cell.length_a   1.000
_cell.length_b   1.000
_cell.length_c   1.000
_cell.angle_alpha   90.00
_cell.angle_beta   90.00
_cell.angle_gamma   90.00
#
_symmetry.space_group_name_H-M   'P 1'
#
loop_
_entity.id
_entity.type
_entity.pdbx_description
1 polymer ?
#
loop_
_entity_poly.entity_id
_entity_poly.type
_entity_poly.pdbx_seq_one_letter_code
_entity_poly.pdbx_strand_id
1 'polypeptide(L)'
;MVGTLSLSPDVLDRAIKIAQAKNIPIAATGSSMHGFVGKDVNAKYINAHALGFYLTDPNWPGLDGNGNYDTIIFLGFKKYYINQVLSAVKNFSEVKSISIGKDYIQNATMSFGNLSKEDHIAALDEVITLL
;
A
#
# COMPACT_ATOMS: atom_id res chain seq x y z
N MET A 1 0.24 2.51 0.09
CA MET A 1 0.98 2.36 1.36
C MET A 1 1.83 1.08 1.35
N VAL A 2 3.04 1.12 1.90
CA VAL A 2 3.97 -0.02 1.91
C VAL A 2 4.39 -0.37 3.33
N GLY A 3 4.16 -1.61 3.73
CA GLY A 3 4.54 -2.17 5.03
C GLY A 3 5.92 -2.83 5.00
N THR A 4 6.45 -3.25 6.15
CA THR A 4 7.80 -3.84 6.24
C THR A 4 7.82 -5.34 6.51
N LEU A 5 6.85 -5.86 7.27
CA LEU A 5 6.92 -7.23 7.82
C LEU A 5 6.79 -8.34 6.76
N SER A 6 6.33 -8.02 5.56
CA SER A 6 6.25 -8.94 4.42
C SER A 6 6.93 -8.34 3.17
N LEU A 7 7.86 -7.41 3.35
CA LEU A 7 8.54 -6.71 2.26
C LEU A 7 9.91 -7.36 1.99
N SER A 8 10.00 -8.17 0.94
CA SER A 8 11.28 -8.66 0.42
C SER A 8 11.91 -7.64 -0.53
N PRO A 9 13.22 -7.76 -0.85
CA PRO A 9 13.87 -6.93 -1.86
C PRO A 9 13.14 -6.94 -3.22
N ASP A 10 12.67 -8.11 -3.67
CA ASP A 10 11.94 -8.23 -4.94
C ASP A 10 10.61 -7.49 -4.92
N VAL A 11 9.88 -7.55 -3.81
CA VAL A 11 8.59 -6.85 -3.64
C VAL A 11 8.82 -5.34 -3.51
N LEU A 12 9.92 -4.92 -2.86
CA LEU A 12 10.31 -3.51 -2.79
C LEU A 12 10.63 -2.94 -4.18
N ASP A 13 11.37 -3.67 -5.01
CA ASP A 13 11.67 -3.26 -6.39
C ASP A 13 10.39 -3.03 -7.21
N ARG A 14 9.41 -3.92 -7.10
CA ARG A 14 8.10 -3.75 -7.74
C ARG A 14 7.28 -2.60 -7.16
N ALA A 15 7.33 -2.38 -5.85
CA ALA A 15 6.69 -1.21 -5.24
C ALA A 15 7.25 0.11 -5.81
N ILE A 16 8.56 0.17 -6.04
CA ILE A 16 9.23 1.32 -6.68
C ILE A 16 8.74 1.47 -8.14
N LYS A 17 8.77 0.40 -8.93
CA LYS A 17 8.34 0.41 -10.34
C LYS A 17 6.88 0.83 -10.52
N ILE A 18 5.97 0.30 -9.68
CA ILE A 18 4.55 0.70 -9.69
C ILE A 18 4.40 2.19 -9.40
N ALA A 19 5.12 2.70 -8.39
CA ALA A 19 5.07 4.12 -8.06
C ALA A 19 5.59 5.00 -9.20
N GLN A 20 6.67 4.58 -9.88
CA GLN A 20 7.23 5.31 -11.01
C GLN A 20 6.34 5.28 -12.25
N ALA A 21 5.71 4.14 -12.57
CA ALA A 21 4.89 3.97 -13.77
C ALA A 21 3.74 5.00 -13.87
N LYS A 22 3.16 5.40 -12.74
CA LYS A 22 2.04 6.36 -12.68
C LYS A 22 2.27 7.55 -11.75
N ASN A 23 3.51 7.77 -11.31
CA ASN A 23 3.85 8.81 -10.32
C ASN A 23 2.97 8.75 -9.05
N ILE A 24 2.74 7.54 -8.53
CA ILE A 24 1.88 7.31 -7.36
C ILE A 24 2.68 7.62 -6.09
N PRO A 25 2.19 8.49 -5.18
CA PRO A 25 2.87 8.77 -3.93
C PRO A 25 2.88 7.53 -3.01
N ILE A 26 4.01 7.31 -2.33
CA ILE A 26 4.20 6.19 -1.41
C ILE A 26 4.05 6.67 0.03
N ALA A 27 3.04 6.14 0.72
CA ALA A 27 3.01 6.13 2.18
C ALA A 27 3.91 4.98 2.70
N ALA A 28 5.13 5.30 3.11
CA ALA A 28 6.08 4.35 3.66
C ALA A 28 5.82 4.18 5.16
N THR A 29 5.39 2.98 5.57
CA THR A 29 5.00 2.68 6.95
C THR A 29 5.98 1.77 7.66
N GLY A 30 5.94 1.76 9.00
CA GLY A 30 6.89 0.96 9.80
C GLY A 30 8.32 1.40 9.51
N SER A 31 9.17 0.47 9.07
CA SER A 31 10.55 0.76 8.68
C SER A 31 10.78 0.65 7.16
N SER A 32 9.72 0.63 6.34
CA SER A 32 9.86 0.49 4.86
C SER A 32 10.50 1.71 4.20
N MET A 33 10.50 2.88 4.86
CA MET A 33 11.11 4.11 4.36
C MET A 33 12.57 3.94 3.94
N HIS A 34 13.34 3.11 4.66
CA HIS A 34 14.73 2.81 4.32
C HIS A 34 14.90 2.26 2.90
N GLY A 35 13.91 1.51 2.39
CA GLY A 35 13.93 0.96 1.04
C GLY A 35 13.71 1.99 -0.07
N PHE A 36 13.20 3.17 0.26
CA PHE A 36 12.89 4.24 -0.69
C PHE A 36 13.91 5.38 -0.66
N VAL A 37 14.82 5.40 0.32
CA VAL A 37 15.89 6.41 0.39
C VAL A 37 16.78 6.32 -0.86
N GLY A 38 17.00 7.45 -1.52
CA GLY A 38 17.83 7.53 -2.74
C GLY A 38 17.16 6.93 -3.99
N LYS A 39 15.86 6.62 -3.94
CA LYS A 39 15.08 6.21 -5.10
C LYS A 39 14.29 7.39 -5.65
N ASP A 40 14.10 7.42 -6.96
CA ASP A 40 13.31 8.44 -7.64
C ASP A 40 11.81 8.13 -7.50
N VAL A 41 11.29 8.33 -6.29
CA VAL A 41 9.87 8.16 -5.92
C VAL A 41 9.46 9.17 -4.86
N ASN A 42 8.20 9.61 -4.90
CA ASN A 42 7.63 10.46 -3.86
C ASN A 42 7.19 9.63 -2.65
N ALA A 43 8.14 9.25 -1.78
CA ALA A 43 7.87 8.51 -0.56
C ALA A 43 7.86 9.42 0.68
N LYS A 44 6.83 9.29 1.51
CA LYS A 44 6.72 9.96 2.82
C LYS A 44 6.46 8.95 3.91
N TYR A 45 7.15 9.12 5.03
CA TYR A 45 6.93 8.28 6.21
C TYR A 45 5.60 8.60 6.87
N ILE A 46 4.86 7.56 7.25
CA ILE A 46 3.69 7.69 8.13
C ILE A 46 3.44 6.38 8.89
N ASN A 47 3.01 6.46 10.15
CA ASN A 47 2.59 5.28 10.89
C ASN A 47 1.32 4.66 10.28
N ALA A 48 1.26 3.32 10.15
CA ALA A 48 0.13 2.66 9.48
C ALA A 48 -1.20 2.79 10.24
N HIS A 49 -1.21 2.79 11.58
CA HIS A 49 -2.43 3.06 12.35
C HIS A 49 -2.89 4.50 12.20
N ALA A 50 -1.96 5.47 12.27
CA ALA A 50 -2.27 6.87 12.06
C ALA A 50 -2.83 7.11 10.65
N LEU A 51 -2.21 6.51 9.62
CA LEU A 51 -2.72 6.57 8.25
C LEU A 51 -4.13 5.97 8.15
N GLY A 52 -4.36 4.78 8.71
CA GLY A 52 -5.70 4.16 8.73
C GLY A 52 -6.77 5.05 9.37
N PHE A 53 -6.42 5.78 10.43
CA PHE A 53 -7.30 6.75 11.07
C PHE A 53 -7.52 8.00 10.20
N TYR A 54 -6.45 8.62 9.69
CA TYR A 54 -6.55 9.81 8.86
C TYR A 54 -7.32 9.59 7.56
N LEU A 55 -7.23 8.40 6.97
CA LEU A 55 -8.02 8.03 5.79
C LEU A 55 -9.53 8.05 6.05
N THR A 56 -9.99 7.94 7.30
CA THR A 56 -11.41 8.04 7.67
C THR A 56 -11.90 9.49 7.83
N ASP A 57 -11.00 10.47 7.85
CA ASP A 57 -11.38 11.89 7.91
C ASP A 57 -11.45 12.48 6.49
N PRO A 58 -12.65 12.83 5.98
CA PRO A 58 -12.78 13.43 4.65
C PRO A 58 -12.07 14.80 4.53
N ASN A 59 -11.75 15.46 5.65
CA ASN A 59 -11.04 16.73 5.67
C ASN A 59 -9.52 16.58 5.88
N TRP A 60 -9.00 15.35 5.96
CA TRP A 60 -7.56 15.15 6.10
C TRP A 60 -6.84 15.73 4.87
N PRO A 61 -5.82 16.60 5.05
CA PRO A 61 -5.13 17.26 3.93
C PRO A 61 -4.19 16.32 3.15
N GLY A 62 -4.13 15.03 3.48
CA GLY A 62 -3.26 14.08 2.80
C GLY A 62 -1.78 14.25 3.15
N LEU A 63 -0.93 13.48 2.46
CA LEU A 63 0.51 13.49 2.73
C LEU A 63 1.22 14.71 2.14
N ASP A 64 0.62 15.37 1.16
CA ASP A 64 1.17 16.52 0.44
C ASP A 64 0.41 17.83 0.69
N GLY A 65 -0.68 17.79 1.45
CA GLY A 65 -1.50 18.97 1.74
C GLY A 65 -2.67 19.18 0.77
N ASN A 66 -2.81 18.34 -0.27
CA ASN A 66 -3.77 18.54 -1.35
C ASN A 66 -5.08 17.75 -1.19
N GLY A 67 -5.31 17.14 -0.02
CA GLY A 67 -6.54 16.42 0.32
C GLY A 67 -6.35 14.92 0.47
N ASN A 68 -7.44 14.26 0.88
CA ASN A 68 -7.46 12.82 1.11
C ASN A 68 -7.47 12.04 -0.23
N TYR A 69 -7.29 10.73 -0.16
CA TYR A 69 -7.21 9.84 -1.31
C TYR A 69 -8.55 9.14 -1.54
N ASP A 70 -8.89 8.89 -2.81
CA ASP A 70 -10.05 8.07 -3.18
C ASP A 70 -9.75 6.57 -3.14
N THR A 71 -8.48 6.20 -3.38
CA THR A 71 -8.00 4.83 -3.49
C THR A 71 -6.65 4.67 -2.80
N ILE A 72 -6.49 3.57 -2.05
CA ILE A 72 -5.20 3.11 -1.53
C ILE A 72 -4.83 1.74 -2.11
N ILE A 73 -3.60 1.63 -2.58
CA ILE A 73 -2.98 0.35 -2.96
C ILE A 73 -2.00 -0.05 -1.85
N PHE A 74 -1.98 -1.32 -1.45
CA PHE A 74 -1.11 -1.75 -0.36
C PHE A 74 -0.49 -3.14 -0.53
N LEU A 75 0.73 -3.26 0.00
CA LEU A 75 1.55 -4.47 0.03
C LEU A 75 2.63 -4.38 1.12
N GLY A 76 3.30 -5.51 1.41
CA GLY A 76 4.38 -5.57 2.41
C GLY A 76 3.91 -5.70 3.86
N PHE A 77 2.62 -5.99 4.09
CA PHE A 77 2.05 -6.16 5.43
C PHE A 77 1.83 -7.63 5.80
N LYS A 78 1.79 -7.93 7.11
CA LYS A 78 1.20 -9.18 7.61
C LYS A 78 -0.32 -9.08 7.57
N LYS A 79 -0.97 -10.16 7.16
CA LYS A 79 -2.43 -10.24 7.02
C LYS A 79 -3.18 -9.74 8.27
N TYR A 80 -2.81 -10.20 9.46
CA TYR A 80 -3.51 -9.80 10.69
C TYR A 80 -3.44 -8.28 10.92
N TYR A 81 -2.28 -7.67 10.68
CA TYR A 81 -2.06 -6.27 10.97
C TYR A 81 -2.84 -5.36 10.02
N ILE A 82 -2.75 -5.61 8.72
CA ILE A 82 -3.42 -4.77 7.73
C ILE A 82 -4.94 -4.94 7.76
N ASN A 83 -5.47 -6.12 8.09
CA ASN A 83 -6.91 -6.26 8.29
C ASN A 83 -7.42 -5.39 9.45
N GLN A 84 -6.65 -5.25 10.53
CA GLN A 84 -7.04 -4.36 11.64
C GLN A 84 -7.03 -2.88 11.22
N VAL A 85 -5.97 -2.43 10.55
CA VAL A 85 -5.89 -1.06 10.02
C VAL A 85 -7.04 -0.76 9.06
N LEU A 86 -7.31 -1.67 8.13
CA LEU A 86 -8.39 -1.51 7.14
C LEU A 86 -9.79 -1.66 7.73
N SER A 87 -9.94 -2.21 8.93
CA SER A 87 -11.26 -2.29 9.57
C SER A 87 -11.88 -0.91 9.75
N ALA A 88 -11.07 0.11 10.08
CA ALA A 88 -11.54 1.49 10.17
C ALA A 88 -11.92 2.04 8.78
N VAL A 89 -11.01 1.92 7.80
CA VAL A 89 -11.20 2.41 6.43
C VAL A 89 -12.44 1.79 5.78
N LYS A 90 -12.64 0.49 5.92
CA LYS A 90 -13.76 -0.26 5.34
C LYS A 90 -15.13 0.18 5.87
N ASN A 91 -15.24 0.48 7.17
CA ASN A 91 -16.53 0.72 7.82
C ASN A 91 -16.86 2.21 7.97
N PHE A 92 -15.85 3.08 7.95
CA PHE A 92 -16.01 4.49 8.30
C PHE A 92 -15.42 5.46 7.26
N SER A 93 -15.15 4.99 6.04
CA SER A 93 -14.71 5.86 4.95
C SER A 93 -15.23 5.37 3.60
N GLU A 94 -15.18 6.24 2.60
CA GLU A 94 -15.47 5.87 1.20
C GLU A 94 -14.23 5.41 0.42
N VAL A 95 -13.04 5.50 1.03
CA VAL A 95 -11.76 5.18 0.39
C VAL A 95 -11.73 3.72 -0.05
N LYS A 96 -11.44 3.48 -1.34
CA LYS A 96 -11.32 2.12 -1.88
C LYS A 96 -9.93 1.57 -1.59
N SER A 97 -9.86 0.31 -1.16
CA SER A 97 -8.60 -0.32 -0.76
C SER A 97 -8.30 -1.56 -1.59
N ILE A 98 -7.12 -1.60 -2.21
CA ILE A 98 -6.69 -2.67 -3.11
C ILE A 98 -5.44 -3.34 -2.53
N SER A 99 -5.56 -4.61 -2.15
CA SER A 99 -4.43 -5.44 -1.75
C SER A 99 -3.79 -6.07 -2.98
N ILE A 100 -2.51 -5.78 -3.20
CA ILE A 100 -1.66 -6.46 -4.19
C ILE A 100 -0.55 -7.28 -3.51
N GLY A 101 -0.79 -7.72 -2.28
CA GLY A 101 0.07 -8.67 -1.56
C GLY A 101 -0.26 -10.13 -1.88
N LYS A 102 0.66 -11.05 -1.58
CA LYS A 102 0.48 -12.50 -1.80
C LYS A 102 -0.59 -13.18 -0.94
N ASP A 103 -1.08 -12.52 0.11
CA ASP A 103 -2.07 -13.11 1.03
C ASP A 103 -3.41 -12.40 0.85
N TYR A 104 -4.51 -13.16 0.79
CA TYR A 104 -5.86 -12.58 0.67
C TYR A 104 -6.25 -11.77 1.90
N ILE A 105 -6.72 -10.53 1.68
CA ILE A 105 -7.08 -9.55 2.72
C ILE A 105 -8.60 -9.31 2.72
N GLN A 106 -9.26 -9.67 3.82
CA GLN A 106 -10.73 -9.67 3.95
C GLN A 106 -11.34 -8.26 4.10
N ASN A 107 -10.58 -7.33 4.67
CA ASN A 107 -11.04 -5.96 4.89
C ASN A 107 -10.68 -5.01 3.74
N ALA A 108 -10.05 -5.51 2.67
CA ALA A 108 -9.84 -4.73 1.46
C ALA A 108 -11.13 -4.63 0.64
N THR A 109 -11.27 -3.59 -0.18
CA THR A 109 -12.31 -3.53 -1.22
C THR A 109 -12.05 -4.59 -2.29
N MET A 110 -10.80 -4.72 -2.73
CA MET A 110 -10.33 -5.74 -3.66
C MET A 110 -9.01 -6.32 -3.15
N SER A 111 -8.78 -7.60 -3.39
CA SER A 111 -7.54 -8.27 -3.00
C SER A 111 -7.17 -9.32 -4.02
N PHE A 112 -5.87 -9.43 -4.31
CA PHE A 112 -5.33 -10.70 -4.80
C PHE A 112 -5.72 -11.85 -3.87
N GLY A 113 -5.82 -13.06 -4.45
CA GLY A 113 -5.97 -14.30 -3.70
C GLY A 113 -4.72 -14.65 -2.90
N ASN A 114 -4.70 -15.86 -2.34
CA ASN A 114 -3.46 -16.39 -1.78
C ASN A 114 -2.58 -16.89 -2.95
N LEU A 115 -1.35 -16.38 -3.03
CA LEU A 115 -0.40 -16.68 -4.09
C LEU A 115 0.87 -17.29 -3.51
N SER A 116 1.56 -18.10 -4.31
CA SER A 116 2.96 -18.44 -4.05
C SER A 116 3.83 -17.17 -4.15
N LYS A 117 5.10 -17.25 -3.77
CA LYS A 117 5.99 -16.10 -3.91
C LYS A 117 6.23 -15.79 -5.38
N GLU A 118 6.39 -16.84 -6.17
CA GLU A 118 6.67 -16.80 -7.60
C GLU A 118 5.47 -16.20 -8.35
N ASP A 119 4.26 -16.68 -8.07
CA ASP A 119 3.04 -16.14 -8.67
C ASP A 119 2.76 -14.71 -8.23
N HIS A 120 3.09 -14.35 -6.98
CA HIS A 120 2.94 -12.98 -6.50
C HIS A 120 3.84 -12.03 -7.28
N ILE A 121 5.10 -12.42 -7.51
CA ILE A 121 6.04 -11.64 -8.30
C ILE A 121 5.57 -11.52 -9.75
N ALA A 122 5.12 -12.61 -10.38
CA ALA A 122 4.58 -12.58 -11.73
C ALA A 122 3.33 -11.68 -11.84
N ALA A 123 2.42 -11.75 -10.88
CA ALA A 123 1.22 -10.90 -10.84
C ALA A 123 1.57 -9.40 -10.67
N LEU A 124 2.60 -9.07 -9.88
CA LEU A 124 3.08 -7.68 -9.77
C LEU A 124 3.71 -7.19 -11.09
N ASP A 125 4.45 -8.06 -11.79
CA ASP A 125 5.03 -7.72 -13.10
C ASP A 125 3.95 -7.51 -14.17
N GLU A 126 2.85 -8.28 -14.11
CA GLU A 126 1.66 -8.06 -14.95
C GLU A 126 0.99 -6.72 -14.63
N VAL A 127 0.80 -6.38 -13.35
CA VAL A 127 0.27 -5.07 -12.95
C VAL A 127 1.13 -3.94 -13.51
N ILE A 128 2.45 -4.03 -13.38
CA ILE A 128 3.37 -3.00 -13.91
C ILE A 128 3.24 -2.87 -15.43
N THR A 129 3.08 -3.97 -16.15
CA THR A 129 2.93 -3.97 -17.62
C THR A 129 1.63 -3.29 -18.07
N LEU A 130 0.59 -3.33 -17.24
CA LEU A 130 -0.72 -2.74 -17.54
C LEU A 130 -0.85 -1.27 -17.09
N LEU A 131 0.15 -0.72 -16.40
CA LEU A 131 0.22 0.68 -15.98
C LEU A 131 0.92 1.52 -17.05
#